data_AF-A0A6P3GRV1-F1
#
_entry.id   AF-A0A6P3GRV1-F1
#
_cell.length_a   1.000
_cell.length_b   1.000
_cell.length_c   1.000
_cell.angle_alpha   90.00
_cell.angle_beta   90.00
_cell.angle_gamma   90.00
#
_symmetry.space_group_name_H-M   'P 1'
#
loop_
_entity.id
_entity.type
_entity.pdbx_description
1 polymer ?
#
loop_
_entity_poly.entity_id
_entity_poly.type
_entity_poly.pdbx_seq_one_letter_code
_entity_poly.pdbx_strand_id
1 'polypeptide(L)'
;MFLTVKLLLGRRCSLKVSGQERVAMLKKLVSERLHVPEEQQHLLFRGQLLADDKRLSDYRIGPNASISVVVRPLEKPAPEDTRLPQPLWHHLGQVLAKHFGPQDTEAMLQLLRREHEECLQRISLGDLEQLARYLLTKEPLAQPTGEREPEVLSPNKEEEKEAVQ
;
A
#
# COMPACT_ATOMS: atom_id res chain seq x y z
N MET A 1 25.56 -7.03 -22.84
CA MET A 1 24.40 -6.17 -23.15
C MET A 1 24.30 -5.05 -22.11
N PHE A 2 23.71 -3.92 -22.46
CA PHE A 2 23.44 -2.83 -21.50
C PHE A 2 21.98 -2.87 -21.08
N LEU A 3 21.72 -2.69 -19.79
CA LEU A 3 20.39 -2.58 -19.22
C LEU A 3 20.24 -1.23 -18.54
N THR A 4 19.07 -0.62 -18.66
CA THR A 4 18.72 0.58 -17.92
C THR A 4 17.88 0.18 -16.72
N VAL A 5 18.39 0.41 -15.52
CA VAL A 5 17.63 0.20 -14.28
C VAL A 5 17.07 1.54 -13.82
N LYS A 6 15.76 1.60 -13.62
CA LYS A 6 15.02 2.78 -13.14
C LYS A 6 14.46 2.49 -11.76
N LEU A 7 14.85 3.26 -10.76
CA LEU A 7 14.29 3.23 -9.43
C LEU A 7 13.03 4.11 -9.38
N LEU A 8 12.02 3.74 -8.59
CA LEU A 8 10.82 4.56 -8.39
C LEU A 8 11.14 5.97 -7.84
N LEU A 9 12.26 6.11 -7.12
CA LEU A 9 12.75 7.38 -6.58
C LEU A 9 13.38 8.31 -7.65
N GLY A 10 13.10 8.09 -8.94
CA GLY A 10 13.62 8.89 -10.05
C GLY A 10 15.10 8.66 -10.40
N ARG A 11 15.81 7.80 -9.65
CA ARG A 11 17.21 7.44 -9.94
C ARG A 11 17.28 6.41 -11.06
N ARG A 12 18.18 6.61 -12.03
CA ARG A 12 18.45 5.63 -13.10
C ARG A 12 19.93 5.31 -13.18
N CYS A 13 20.26 4.05 -13.44
CA CYS A 13 21.62 3.61 -13.68
C CYS A 13 21.69 2.65 -14.88
N SER A 14 22.81 2.70 -15.61
CA SER A 14 23.07 1.80 -16.72
C SER A 14 24.02 0.70 -16.25
N LEU A 15 23.60 -0.56 -16.37
CA LEU A 15 24.38 -1.73 -15.95
C LEU A 15 24.79 -2.55 -17.17
N LYS A 16 26.04 -2.99 -17.19
CA LYS A 16 26.56 -3.91 -18.21
C LYS A 16 26.48 -5.33 -17.65
N VAL A 17 25.60 -6.14 -18.22
CA VAL A 17 25.43 -7.56 -17.84
C VAL A 17 25.41 -8.46 -19.06
N SER A 18 25.57 -9.76 -18.88
CA SER A 18 25.39 -10.75 -19.96
C SER A 18 23.97 -11.32 -19.92
N GLY A 19 23.40 -11.69 -21.08
CA GLY A 19 22.04 -12.25 -21.17
C GLY A 19 21.89 -13.60 -20.45
N GLN A 20 23.00 -14.26 -20.16
CA GLN A 20 23.07 -15.56 -19.48
C GLN A 20 23.14 -15.44 -17.94
N GLU A 21 23.31 -14.22 -17.42
CA GLU A 21 23.39 -13.94 -15.98
C GLU A 21 22.05 -14.16 -15.29
N ARG A 22 22.12 -14.41 -13.98
CA ARG A 22 20.94 -14.56 -13.12
C ARG A 22 20.41 -13.22 -12.64
N VAL A 23 19.12 -13.18 -12.33
CA VAL A 23 18.47 -12.01 -11.71
C VAL A 23 19.11 -11.67 -10.35
N ALA A 24 19.54 -12.67 -9.58
CA ALA A 24 20.28 -12.45 -8.33
C ALA A 24 21.56 -11.60 -8.50
N MET A 25 22.34 -11.83 -9.58
CA MET A 25 23.54 -11.03 -9.86
C MET A 25 23.18 -9.58 -10.20
N LEU A 26 22.06 -9.37 -10.89
CA LEU A 26 21.55 -8.03 -11.19
C LEU A 26 21.16 -7.30 -9.90
N LYS A 27 20.48 -7.95 -8.94
CA LYS A 27 20.16 -7.36 -7.63
C LYS A 27 21.41 -6.91 -6.87
N LYS A 28 22.46 -7.73 -6.89
CA LYS A 28 23.74 -7.38 -6.27
C LYS A 28 24.37 -6.13 -6.89
N LEU A 29 24.40 -6.05 -8.23
CA LEU A 29 24.89 -4.86 -8.93
C LEU A 29 24.03 -3.62 -8.65
N VAL A 30 22.71 -3.79 -8.58
CA VAL A 30 21.79 -2.71 -8.20
C VAL A 30 22.01 -2.28 -6.75
N SER A 31 22.29 -3.22 -5.84
CA SER A 31 22.63 -2.95 -4.44
C SER A 31 23.89 -2.09 -4.33
N GLU A 32 24.96 -2.46 -5.04
CA GLU A 32 26.21 -1.71 -5.07
C GLU A 32 26.06 -0.29 -5.67
N ARG A 33 25.16 -0.11 -6.65
CA ARG A 33 24.99 1.19 -7.34
C ARG A 33 23.98 2.11 -6.68
N LEU A 34 22.91 1.55 -6.13
CA LEU A 34 21.78 2.30 -5.56
C LEU A 34 21.77 2.28 -4.03
N HIS A 35 22.65 1.49 -3.40
CA HIS A 35 22.73 1.31 -1.94
C HIS A 35 21.41 0.81 -1.32
N VAL A 36 20.69 -0.05 -2.03
CA VAL A 36 19.44 -0.67 -1.56
C VAL A 36 19.73 -2.13 -1.26
N PRO A 37 19.33 -2.70 -0.11
CA PRO A 37 19.57 -4.12 0.18
C PRO A 37 18.77 -5.04 -0.75
N GLU A 38 19.36 -6.18 -1.14
CA GLU A 38 18.82 -7.11 -2.14
C GLU A 38 17.42 -7.66 -1.79
N GLU A 39 17.13 -7.86 -0.50
CA GLU A 39 15.81 -8.30 -0.01
C GLU A 39 14.70 -7.28 -0.25
N GLN A 40 15.03 -5.99 -0.24
CA GLN A 40 14.04 -4.92 -0.45
C GLN A 40 13.83 -4.61 -1.94
N GLN A 41 14.71 -5.11 -2.81
CA GLN A 41 14.67 -4.84 -4.24
C GLN A 41 13.74 -5.82 -4.97
N HIS A 42 12.72 -5.25 -5.61
CA HIS A 42 11.86 -5.97 -6.54
C HIS A 42 12.11 -5.47 -7.96
N LEU A 43 12.74 -6.31 -8.78
CA LEU A 43 13.00 -6.03 -10.19
C LEU A 43 11.74 -6.34 -11.02
N LEU A 44 11.17 -5.34 -11.68
CA LEU A 44 10.04 -5.45 -12.59
C LEU A 44 10.47 -5.22 -14.04
N PHE A 45 10.09 -6.14 -14.92
CA PHE A 45 10.24 -5.99 -16.35
C PHE A 45 8.89 -6.16 -17.04
N ARG A 46 8.42 -5.13 -17.77
CA ARG A 46 7.10 -5.13 -18.46
C ARG A 46 5.93 -5.54 -17.55
N GLY A 47 5.96 -5.13 -16.28
CA GLY A 47 4.94 -5.48 -15.28
C GLY A 47 5.10 -6.86 -14.64
N GLN A 48 6.08 -7.67 -15.07
CA GLN A 48 6.38 -8.96 -14.46
C GLN A 48 7.52 -8.84 -13.44
N LEU A 49 7.32 -9.36 -12.24
CA LEU A 49 8.35 -9.46 -11.20
C LEU A 49 9.36 -10.54 -11.61
N LEU A 50 10.64 -10.18 -11.66
CA LEU A 50 11.73 -11.10 -11.95
C LEU A 50 12.05 -11.91 -10.69
N ALA A 51 11.94 -13.23 -10.79
CA ALA A 51 12.39 -14.18 -9.77
C ALA A 51 13.91 -14.39 -9.83
N ASP A 52 14.55 -14.51 -8.66
CA ASP A 52 16.01 -14.63 -8.49
C ASP A 52 16.59 -15.90 -9.12
N ASP A 53 15.79 -16.97 -9.17
CA ASP A 53 16.18 -18.28 -9.69
C ASP A 53 16.23 -18.35 -11.22
N LYS A 54 15.66 -17.35 -11.92
CA LYS A 54 15.59 -17.33 -13.38
C LYS A 54 16.70 -16.48 -14.00
N ARG A 55 17.04 -16.78 -15.25
CA ARG A 55 18.03 -16.03 -16.04
C ARG A 55 17.38 -14.89 -16.79
N LEU A 56 18.16 -13.87 -17.13
CA LEU A 56 17.68 -12.74 -17.94
C LEU A 56 17.21 -13.17 -19.34
N SER A 57 17.83 -14.22 -19.90
CA SER A 57 17.46 -14.85 -21.17
C SER A 57 16.04 -15.44 -21.14
N ASP A 58 15.60 -15.97 -20.01
CA ASP A 58 14.27 -16.62 -19.88
C ASP A 58 13.14 -15.60 -20.01
N TYR A 59 13.39 -14.36 -19.57
CA TYR A 59 12.47 -13.24 -19.69
C TYR A 59 12.62 -12.47 -21.00
N ARG A 60 13.44 -12.97 -21.95
CA ARG A 60 13.75 -12.32 -23.23
C ARG A 60 14.20 -10.86 -23.05
N ILE A 61 14.98 -10.60 -22.01
CA ILE A 61 15.51 -9.26 -21.73
C ILE A 61 16.60 -8.97 -22.77
N GLY A 62 16.25 -8.09 -23.72
CA GLY A 62 17.13 -7.68 -24.80
C GLY A 62 18.16 -6.62 -24.42
N PRO A 63 19.08 -6.29 -25.35
CA PRO A 63 19.95 -5.13 -25.20
C PRO A 63 19.12 -3.85 -25.10
N ASN A 64 19.49 -2.97 -24.19
CA ASN A 64 18.81 -1.70 -23.88
C ASN A 64 17.43 -1.86 -23.24
N ALA A 65 17.13 -3.02 -22.65
CA ALA A 65 15.91 -3.21 -21.88
C ALA A 65 15.89 -2.32 -20.61
N SER A 66 14.69 -1.80 -20.28
CA SER A 66 14.45 -1.01 -19.08
C SER A 66 13.82 -1.88 -18.00
N ILE A 67 14.48 -2.00 -16.84
CA ILE A 67 13.98 -2.71 -15.66
C ILE A 67 13.65 -1.67 -14.60
N SER A 68 12.47 -1.78 -13.99
CA SER A 68 12.07 -0.91 -12.89
C SER A 68 12.37 -1.60 -11.57
N VAL A 69 13.01 -0.91 -10.63
CA VAL A 69 13.25 -1.41 -9.28
C VAL A 69 12.27 -0.73 -8.34
N VAL A 70 11.45 -1.55 -7.69
CA VAL A 70 10.55 -1.14 -6.62
C VAL A 70 11.24 -1.53 -5.31
N VAL A 71 11.42 -0.55 -4.43
CA VAL A 71 11.90 -0.81 -3.08
C VAL A 71 10.66 -1.00 -2.20
N ARG A 72 10.44 -2.20 -1.68
CA ARG A 72 9.50 -2.37 -0.58
C ARG A 72 10.31 -2.45 0.70
N PRO A 73 9.98 -1.65 1.73
CA PRO A 73 10.49 -1.91 3.06
C PRO A 73 10.09 -3.35 3.38
N LEU A 74 11.09 -4.23 3.54
CA LEU A 74 10.85 -5.52 4.12
C LEU A 74 10.32 -5.21 5.51
N GLU A 75 9.02 -5.40 5.71
CA GLU A 75 8.47 -5.59 7.03
C GLU A 75 9.18 -6.82 7.56
N LYS A 76 10.30 -6.62 8.26
CA LYS A 76 10.70 -7.57 9.28
C LYS A 76 9.44 -7.81 10.09
N PRO A 77 9.03 -9.06 10.33
CA PRO A 77 8.20 -9.33 11.49
C PRO A 77 9.07 -9.00 12.70
N ALA A 78 9.21 -7.70 13.01
CA ALA A 78 9.34 -7.29 14.38
C ALA A 78 8.11 -7.91 15.07
N PRO A 79 8.30 -8.60 16.22
CA PRO A 79 7.19 -9.24 16.92
C PRO A 79 6.04 -8.23 17.01
N GLU A 80 4.84 -8.69 16.66
CA GLU A 80 3.55 -8.04 16.35
C GLU A 80 3.11 -6.78 17.16
N ASP A 81 3.99 -5.84 17.48
CA ASP A 81 3.75 -4.78 18.47
C ASP A 81 4.06 -3.37 17.93
N THR A 82 4.08 -3.18 16.60
CA THR A 82 4.44 -1.84 16.06
C THR A 82 3.60 -1.34 14.89
N ARG A 83 2.29 -1.63 14.88
CA ARG A 83 1.32 -0.84 14.10
C ARG A 83 0.00 -0.54 14.81
N LEU A 84 -0.09 -0.74 16.12
CA LEU A 84 -1.11 -0.04 16.87
C LEU A 84 -0.56 1.35 17.19
N PRO A 85 -1.28 2.46 16.88
CA PRO A 85 -0.93 3.76 17.45
C PRO A 85 -0.82 3.54 18.96
N GLN A 86 0.29 4.02 19.56
CA GLN A 86 0.67 3.85 20.98
C GLN A 86 -0.50 3.33 21.81
N PRO A 87 -0.42 2.15 22.46
CA PRO A 87 -1.61 1.54 23.03
C PRO A 87 -2.20 2.58 23.97
N LEU A 88 -3.37 3.09 23.62
CA LEU A 88 -4.11 4.11 24.39
C LEU A 88 -4.16 3.74 25.87
N TRP A 89 -4.12 2.43 26.15
CA TRP A 89 -3.92 1.81 27.45
C TRP A 89 -2.70 2.31 28.25
N HIS A 90 -1.56 2.56 27.63
CA HIS A 90 -0.38 3.13 28.29
C HIS A 90 -0.62 4.58 28.69
N HIS A 91 -1.24 5.38 27.81
CA HIS A 91 -1.58 6.77 28.13
C HIS A 91 -2.65 6.82 29.22
N LEU A 92 -3.67 5.96 29.13
CA LEU A 92 -4.71 5.81 30.14
C LEU A 92 -4.12 5.36 31.48
N GLY A 93 -3.19 4.41 31.46
CA GLY A 93 -2.46 3.97 32.65
C GLY A 93 -1.66 5.10 33.28
N GLN A 94 -1.02 5.95 32.47
CA GLN A 94 -0.29 7.12 32.96
C GLN A 94 -1.22 8.19 33.56
N VAL A 95 -2.44 8.35 33.03
CA VAL A 95 -3.45 9.25 33.60
C VAL A 95 -4.05 8.68 34.88
N LEU A 96 -4.39 7.39 34.89
CA LEU A 96 -4.93 6.70 36.06
C LEU A 96 -3.92 6.69 37.21
N ALA A 97 -2.64 6.46 36.92
CA ALA A 97 -1.58 6.50 37.92
C ALA A 97 -1.38 7.88 38.58
N LYS A 98 -1.91 8.98 38.01
CA LYS A 98 -1.90 10.31 38.64
C LYS A 98 -3.01 10.48 39.69
N HIS A 99 -4.04 9.64 39.67
CA HIS A 99 -5.23 9.77 40.51
C HIS A 99 -5.48 8.56 41.42
N PHE A 100 -4.95 7.39 41.07
CA PHE A 100 -5.17 6.12 41.76
C PHE A 100 -3.84 5.46 42.15
N GLY A 101 -3.89 4.54 43.13
CA GLY A 101 -2.75 3.71 43.48
C GLY A 101 -2.29 2.84 42.30
N PRO A 102 -1.03 2.38 42.29
CA PRO A 102 -0.50 1.55 41.20
C PRO A 102 -1.29 0.24 41.04
N GLN A 103 -1.79 -0.32 42.15
CA GLN A 103 -2.57 -1.55 42.18
C GLN A 103 -3.99 -1.36 41.61
N ASP A 104 -4.65 -0.25 41.95
CA ASP A 104 -5.98 0.08 41.42
C ASP A 104 -5.92 0.46 39.93
N THR A 105 -4.84 1.14 39.52
CA THR A 105 -4.59 1.49 38.12
C THR A 105 -4.49 0.23 37.25
N GLU A 106 -3.72 -0.76 37.71
CA GLU A 106 -3.59 -2.02 37.00
C GLU A 106 -4.91 -2.81 36.96
N ALA A 107 -5.64 -2.88 38.08
CA ALA A 107 -6.94 -3.53 38.14
C ALA A 107 -7.97 -2.89 37.19
N MET A 108 -8.02 -1.55 37.14
CA MET A 108 -8.91 -0.81 36.23
C MET A 108 -8.53 -1.01 34.76
N LEU A 109 -7.23 -1.03 34.44
CA LEU A 109 -6.77 -1.33 33.08
C LEU A 109 -7.10 -2.76 32.65
N GLN A 110 -6.99 -3.73 33.55
CA GLN A 110 -7.37 -5.11 33.27
C GLN A 110 -8.88 -5.26 33.06
N LEU A 111 -9.69 -4.63 33.91
CA LEU A 111 -11.14 -4.65 33.77
C LEU A 111 -11.57 -4.02 32.44
N LEU A 112 -11.04 -2.84 32.12
CA LEU A 112 -11.40 -2.12 30.91
C LEU A 112 -10.93 -2.84 29.64
N ARG A 113 -9.77 -3.50 29.68
CA ARG A 113 -9.31 -4.36 28.57
C ARG A 113 -10.26 -5.54 28.35
N ARG A 114 -10.69 -6.18 29.43
CA ARG A 114 -11.63 -7.29 29.37
C ARG A 114 -12.98 -6.84 28.80
N GLU A 115 -13.53 -5.73 29.27
CA GLU A 115 -14.78 -5.18 28.73
C GLU A 115 -14.66 -4.79 27.26
N HIS A 116 -13.52 -4.24 26.86
CA HIS A 116 -13.24 -3.93 25.46
C HIS A 116 -13.23 -5.19 24.60
N GLU A 117 -12.57 -6.26 25.06
CA GLU A 117 -12.52 -7.54 24.35
C GLU A 117 -13.92 -8.18 24.27
N GLU A 118 -14.69 -8.17 25.37
CA GLU A 118 -16.07 -8.67 25.37
C GLU A 118 -16.97 -7.83 24.44
N CYS A 119 -16.75 -6.53 24.34
CA CYS A 119 -17.47 -5.65 23.42
C CYS A 119 -17.11 -5.95 21.95
N LEU A 120 -15.81 -6.15 21.66
CA LEU A 120 -15.34 -6.55 20.33
C LEU A 120 -15.89 -7.92 19.92
N GLN A 121 -16.00 -8.87 20.85
CA GLN A 121 -16.58 -10.19 20.57
C GLN A 121 -18.09 -10.12 20.36
N ARG A 122 -18.77 -9.15 20.99
CA ARG A 122 -20.22 -8.94 20.87
C ARG A 122 -20.62 -8.05 19.70
N ILE A 123 -19.67 -7.41 19.02
CA ILE A 123 -19.98 -6.48 17.94
C ILE A 123 -20.68 -7.23 16.80
N SER A 124 -21.89 -6.79 16.46
CA SER A 124 -22.64 -7.42 15.38
C SER A 124 -22.19 -6.85 14.04
N LEU A 125 -22.48 -7.59 12.96
CA LEU A 125 -22.19 -7.14 11.60
C LEU A 125 -22.94 -5.84 11.26
N GLY A 126 -24.10 -5.59 11.88
CA GLY A 126 -24.84 -4.35 11.77
C GLY A 126 -24.15 -3.17 12.46
N ASP A 127 -23.56 -3.38 13.63
CA ASP A 127 -22.78 -2.35 14.33
C ASP A 127 -21.53 -1.96 13.54
N LEU A 128 -20.87 -2.95 12.92
CA LEU A 128 -19.73 -2.72 12.04
C LEU A 128 -20.12 -1.92 10.79
N GLU A 129 -21.27 -2.23 10.19
CA GLU A 129 -21.81 -1.50 9.03
C GLU A 129 -22.14 -0.05 9.40
N GLN A 130 -22.71 0.19 10.58
CA GLN A 130 -23.01 1.53 11.07
C GLN A 130 -21.74 2.34 11.36
N LEU A 131 -20.71 1.71 11.94
CA LEU A 131 -19.39 2.33 12.11
C LEU A 131 -18.75 2.67 10.77
N ALA A 132 -18.81 1.76 9.79
CA ALA A 132 -18.29 2.00 8.45
C ALA A 132 -18.99 3.20 7.78
N ARG A 133 -20.33 3.28 7.87
CA ARG A 133 -21.08 4.44 7.36
C ARG A 133 -20.67 5.73 8.07
N TYR A 134 -20.51 5.69 9.39
CA TYR A 134 -20.09 6.87 10.16
C TYR A 134 -18.69 7.36 9.74
N LEU A 135 -17.74 6.45 9.55
CA LEU A 135 -16.38 6.78 9.11
C LEU A 135 -16.34 7.30 7.67
N LEU A 136 -17.10 6.68 6.76
CA LEU A 136 -17.25 7.17 5.38
C LEU A 136 -17.93 8.54 5.31
N THR A 137 -18.85 8.84 6.24
CA THR A 137 -19.50 10.16 6.35
C THR A 137 -18.57 11.20 6.98
N LYS A 138 -17.53 10.78 7.70
CA LYS A 138 -16.54 11.65 8.33
C LYS A 138 -15.37 12.00 7.42
N GLU A 139 -15.28 11.46 6.20
CA GLU A 139 -14.27 11.83 5.20
C GLU A 139 -14.74 13.05 4.41
N PRO A 140 -14.16 14.25 4.59
CA PRO A 140 -14.48 15.41 3.78
C PRO A 140 -13.51 15.48 2.59
N LEU A 141 -14.06 15.27 1.39
CA LEU A 141 -13.76 16.02 0.16
C LEU A 141 -12.27 16.28 -0.16
N ALA A 142 -11.65 15.36 -0.89
CA ALA A 142 -10.70 15.72 -1.93
C ALA A 142 -11.44 15.76 -3.28
N GLN A 143 -11.95 16.92 -3.66
CA GLN A 143 -12.49 17.14 -5.01
C GLN A 143 -11.36 16.96 -6.04
N PRO A 144 -11.53 16.17 -7.11
CA PRO A 144 -10.71 16.36 -8.29
C PRO A 144 -11.18 17.65 -8.97
N THR A 145 -10.32 18.65 -8.90
CA THR A 145 -10.35 19.88 -9.70
C THR A 145 -10.66 19.55 -11.16
N GLY A 146 -11.57 20.33 -11.74
CA GLY A 146 -12.27 20.00 -12.98
C GLY A 146 -11.40 19.80 -14.20
N GLU A 147 -11.74 18.77 -14.96
CA GLU A 147 -11.57 18.79 -16.40
C GLU A 147 -12.90 19.21 -17.02
N ARG A 148 -12.87 20.43 -17.53
CA ARG A 148 -13.88 21.07 -18.37
C ARG A 148 -13.97 20.25 -19.67
N GLU A 149 -15.00 19.43 -19.82
CA GLU A 149 -15.46 18.98 -21.13
C GLU A 149 -16.28 20.11 -21.77
N PRO A 150 -15.98 20.53 -23.02
CA PRO A 150 -16.74 21.58 -23.68
C PRO A 150 -18.04 21.03 -24.26
N GLU A 151 -19.09 21.83 -24.13
CA GLU A 151 -20.39 21.65 -24.76
C GLU A 151 -20.31 21.29 -26.25
N VAL A 152 -21.11 20.29 -26.63
CA VAL A 152 -21.69 20.22 -27.98
C VAL A 152 -23.21 20.06 -27.83
N LEU A 153 -23.88 21.21 -27.76
CA LEU A 153 -25.19 21.52 -28.37
C LEU A 153 -25.18 21.01 -29.83
N SER A 154 -26.17 20.35 -30.45
CA SER A 154 -27.63 20.22 -30.30
C SER A 154 -28.10 19.05 -31.23
N PRO A 155 -29.33 19.02 -31.77
CA PRO A 155 -30.61 18.61 -31.18
C PRO A 155 -31.19 17.37 -31.91
N ASN A 156 -32.26 16.75 -31.40
CA ASN A 156 -33.37 16.25 -32.22
C ASN A 156 -34.49 15.75 -31.30
N LYS A 157 -35.55 16.54 -31.25
CA LYS A 157 -36.87 16.17 -30.76
C LYS A 157 -37.81 16.28 -31.96
N GLU A 158 -38.87 15.47 -31.93
CA GLU A 158 -39.99 15.42 -32.89
C GLU A 158 -39.63 14.58 -34.13
N GLU A 159 -40.40 13.58 -34.55
CA GLU A 159 -41.85 13.55 -34.64
C GLU A 159 -42.26 12.09 -34.98
N GLU A 160 -43.00 11.38 -34.13
CA GLU A 160 -43.79 10.24 -34.57
C GLU A 160 -44.90 9.98 -33.56
N LYS A 161 -46.12 10.47 -33.87
CA LYS A 161 -47.39 9.74 -33.72
C LYS A 161 -48.60 10.63 -34.06
N GLU A 162 -49.21 10.30 -35.20
CA GLU A 162 -50.63 10.40 -35.62
C GLU A 162 -50.62 10.61 -37.15
N ALA A 163 -51.32 9.85 -38.01
CA ALA A 163 -52.48 9.00 -37.83
C ALA A 163 -52.67 8.06 -39.05
N VAL A 164 -53.68 7.18 -38.90
CA VAL A 164 -54.48 6.49 -39.94
C VAL A 164 -53.97 5.13 -40.43
N GLN A 165 -54.58 4.07 -39.90
CA GLN A 165 -55.61 3.34 -40.66
C GLN A 165 -56.66 2.72 -39.73
#